data_AF-A0A6P1I6Y2-F1
#
_entry.id   AF-A0A6P1I6Y2-F1
#
_cell.length_a   1.000
_cell.length_b   1.000
_cell.length_c   1.000
_cell.angle_alpha   90.00
_cell.angle_beta   90.00
_cell.angle_gamma   90.00
#
_symmetry.space_group_name_H-M   'P 1'
#
loop_
_entity.id
_entity.type
_entity.pdbx_description
1 polymer ?
#
loop_
_entity_poly.entity_id
_entity_poly.type
_entity_poly.pdbx_seq_one_letter_code
_entity_poly.pdbx_strand_id
1 'polypeptide(L)'
;MTTTADRPIDTRLINIVHDAIRRDLGRTFDTLSIPIDARRRTLLADHLRWTLAFLRRHHASEDTNLWPPAGRRSPSAKPLLDELTNDHHRVHHAASVVELAVCDYRDSGTVTAREYLRGALERLCVVLLPQLDREEDEAAPIVAATITSAEWDAWIYELLRTTSLVEFTWERRWLTDGLDAESRSIAADAFRICHRVIPAQRLDPDSPPPHPGALERSPRCNSTTSVRSRTARTRDRVIARVFHF
;
A
#
# COMPACT_ATOMS: atom_id res chain seq x y z
N MET A 1 13.63 -23.08 31.20
CA MET A 1 14.55 -23.38 30.08
C MET A 1 13.80 -24.18 29.04
N THR A 2 13.37 -23.49 27.98
CA THR A 2 13.30 -24.00 26.61
C THR A 2 13.31 -22.73 25.76
N THR A 3 14.49 -22.30 25.34
CA THR A 3 14.63 -21.22 24.36
C THR A 3 14.09 -21.79 23.07
N THR A 4 12.86 -21.43 22.69
CA THR A 4 12.33 -21.76 21.37
C THR A 4 13.35 -21.21 20.38
N ALA A 5 13.99 -22.09 19.60
CA ALA A 5 14.90 -21.66 18.55
C ALA A 5 14.14 -20.67 17.65
N ASP A 6 14.73 -19.51 17.41
CA ASP A 6 14.11 -18.47 16.59
C ASP A 6 13.91 -19.04 15.18
N ARG A 7 12.66 -19.06 14.71
CA ARG A 7 12.39 -19.54 13.35
C ARG A 7 12.87 -18.46 12.37
N PRO A 8 13.47 -18.83 11.22
CA PRO A 8 13.75 -17.86 10.18
C PRO A 8 12.47 -17.13 9.78
N ILE A 9 12.54 -15.81 9.68
CA ILE A 9 11.47 -14.98 9.14
C ILE A 9 11.51 -15.03 7.61
N ASP A 10 10.37 -14.84 6.97
CA ASP A 10 10.27 -14.88 5.51
C ASP A 10 10.00 -13.48 4.96
N THR A 11 11.08 -12.77 4.64
CA THR A 11 11.01 -11.38 4.20
C THR A 11 10.40 -11.21 2.81
N ARG A 12 10.14 -12.31 2.07
CA ARG A 12 9.37 -12.26 0.81
C ARG A 12 7.95 -11.76 1.01
N LEU A 13 7.44 -11.76 2.25
CA LEU A 13 6.17 -11.09 2.58
C LEU A 13 6.20 -9.59 2.27
N ILE A 14 7.36 -8.92 2.41
CA ILE A 14 7.54 -7.50 2.05
C ILE A 14 7.29 -7.35 0.54
N ASN A 15 7.95 -8.16 -0.29
CA ASN A 15 7.76 -8.16 -1.74
C ASN A 15 6.29 -8.43 -2.12
N ILE A 16 5.61 -9.38 -1.47
CA ILE A 16 4.19 -9.68 -1.73
C ILE A 16 3.30 -8.45 -1.48
N VAL A 17 3.54 -7.71 -0.38
CA VAL A 17 2.81 -6.48 -0.08
C VAL A 17 3.10 -5.40 -1.12
N HIS A 18 4.37 -5.23 -1.49
CA HIS A 18 4.79 -4.22 -2.46
C HIS A 18 4.25 -4.50 -3.86
N ASP A 19 4.25 -5.76 -4.29
CA ASP A 19 3.71 -6.17 -5.58
C ASP A 19 2.20 -5.94 -5.67
N ALA A 20 1.46 -6.14 -4.58
CA ALA A 20 0.05 -5.80 -4.54
C ALA A 20 -0.20 -4.29 -4.73
N ILE A 21 0.67 -3.44 -4.17
CA ILE A 21 0.64 -1.98 -4.36
C ILE A 21 1.02 -1.62 -5.81
N ARG A 22 2.13 -2.17 -6.34
CA ARG A 22 2.59 -1.94 -7.73
C ARG A 22 1.51 -2.32 -8.74
N ARG A 23 0.90 -3.50 -8.55
CA ARG A 23 -0.17 -4.04 -9.40
C ARG A 23 -1.37 -3.10 -9.47
N ASP A 24 -1.84 -2.60 -8.33
CA ASP A 24 -3.05 -1.77 -8.31
C ASP A 24 -2.80 -0.33 -8.77
N LEU A 25 -1.57 0.19 -8.60
CA LEU A 25 -1.14 1.42 -9.28
C LEU A 25 -1.14 1.25 -10.81
N GLY A 26 -0.60 0.15 -11.33
CA GLY A 26 -0.64 -0.18 -12.76
C GLY A 26 -2.06 -0.26 -13.30
N ARG A 27 -2.94 -1.02 -12.63
CA ARG A 27 -4.37 -1.13 -12.99
C ARG A 27 -5.11 0.21 -12.92
N THR A 28 -4.71 1.09 -12.01
CA THR A 28 -5.24 2.45 -11.92
C THR A 28 -4.86 3.26 -13.15
N PHE A 29 -3.60 3.22 -13.60
CA PHE A 29 -3.18 3.86 -14.85
C PHE A 29 -3.93 3.35 -16.07
N ASP A 30 -4.09 2.02 -16.18
CA ASP A 30 -4.84 1.39 -17.27
C ASP A 30 -6.30 1.86 -17.27
N THR A 31 -6.93 1.92 -16.09
CA THR A 31 -8.31 2.39 -15.96
C THR A 31 -8.46 3.87 -16.36
N LEU A 32 -7.46 4.71 -16.05
CA LEU A 32 -7.45 6.13 -16.41
C LEU A 32 -7.04 6.39 -17.87
N SER A 33 -6.65 5.35 -18.63
CA SER A 33 -6.29 5.47 -20.05
C SER A 33 -7.47 5.84 -20.96
N ILE A 34 -8.69 5.51 -20.53
CA ILE A 34 -9.94 5.77 -21.25
C ILE A 34 -10.94 6.50 -20.36
N PRO A 35 -11.97 7.15 -20.93
CA PRO A 35 -13.09 7.64 -20.15
C PRO A 35 -13.85 6.48 -19.49
N ILE A 36 -14.29 6.67 -18.25
CA ILE A 36 -15.09 5.70 -17.49
C ILE A 36 -16.37 6.37 -16.98
N ASP A 37 -17.43 5.57 -16.80
CA ASP A 37 -18.70 6.03 -16.26
C ASP A 37 -18.59 6.45 -14.78
N ALA A 38 -19.63 7.11 -14.26
CA ALA A 38 -19.67 7.63 -12.90
C ALA A 38 -19.52 6.53 -11.83
N ARG A 39 -20.11 5.34 -12.06
CA ARG A 39 -20.04 4.22 -11.12
C ARG A 39 -18.61 3.69 -11.02
N ARG A 40 -17.97 3.40 -12.16
CA ARG A 40 -16.58 2.94 -12.23
C ARG A 40 -15.63 3.97 -11.63
N ARG A 41 -15.91 5.26 -11.84
CA ARG A 41 -15.12 6.35 -11.26
C ARG A 41 -15.19 6.38 -9.73
N THR A 42 -16.38 6.21 -9.15
CA THR A 42 -16.52 6.11 -7.68
C THR A 42 -15.73 4.92 -7.14
N LEU A 43 -15.85 3.74 -7.77
CA LEU A 43 -15.12 2.55 -7.34
C LEU A 43 -13.60 2.71 -7.44
N LEU A 44 -13.10 3.31 -8.53
CA LEU A 44 -11.68 3.63 -8.67
C LEU A 44 -11.20 4.57 -7.56
N ALA A 45 -11.99 5.60 -7.27
CA ALA A 45 -11.64 6.58 -6.25
C ALA A 45 -11.59 5.97 -4.84
N ASP A 46 -12.59 5.15 -4.50
CA ASP A 46 -12.66 4.48 -3.21
C ASP A 46 -11.48 3.49 -3.06
N HIS A 47 -11.15 2.76 -4.13
CA HIS A 47 -10.01 1.83 -4.17
C HIS A 47 -8.65 2.51 -4.06
N LEU A 48 -8.43 3.59 -4.80
CA LEU A 48 -7.18 4.32 -4.71
C LEU A 48 -6.99 4.93 -3.32
N ARG A 49 -8.05 5.51 -2.72
CA ARG A 49 -7.99 6.02 -1.34
C ARG A 49 -7.64 4.93 -0.34
N TRP A 50 -8.27 3.76 -0.45
CA TRP A 50 -7.95 2.63 0.41
C TRP A 50 -6.51 2.14 0.22
N THR A 51 -6.01 2.08 -1.02
CA THR A 51 -4.62 1.70 -1.32
C THR A 51 -3.63 2.68 -0.70
N LEU A 52 -3.90 3.98 -0.76
CA LEU A 52 -3.05 5.01 -0.13
C LEU A 52 -3.14 4.98 1.41
N ALA A 53 -4.29 4.61 1.97
CA ALA A 53 -4.43 4.39 3.41
C ALA A 53 -3.64 3.15 3.87
N PHE A 54 -3.73 2.04 3.11
CA PHE A 54 -2.94 0.84 3.35
C PHE A 54 -1.44 1.15 3.29
N LEU A 55 -0.97 1.88 2.27
CA LEU A 55 0.43 2.28 2.12
C LEU A 55 0.94 3.05 3.35
N ARG A 56 0.13 3.99 3.89
CA ARG A 56 0.50 4.71 5.12
C ARG A 56 0.57 3.79 6.34
N ARG A 57 -0.38 2.87 6.47
CA ARG A 57 -0.38 1.87 7.55
C ARG A 57 0.85 0.96 7.45
N HIS A 58 1.21 0.55 6.24
CA HIS A 58 2.40 -0.24 5.93
C HIS A 58 3.68 0.47 6.41
N HIS A 59 3.97 1.66 5.88
CA HIS A 59 5.15 2.43 6.28
C HIS A 59 5.18 2.73 7.78
N ALA A 60 4.04 3.13 8.37
CA ALA A 60 3.97 3.39 9.81
C ALA A 60 4.29 2.14 10.65
N SER A 61 3.88 0.96 10.18
CA SER A 61 4.18 -0.31 10.83
C SER A 61 5.68 -0.64 10.78
N GLU A 62 6.36 -0.34 9.68
CA GLU A 62 7.80 -0.57 9.52
C GLU A 62 8.63 0.40 10.37
N ASP A 63 8.27 1.69 10.33
CA ASP A 63 8.90 2.76 11.11
C ASP A 63 8.82 2.51 12.61
N THR A 64 7.74 1.85 13.05
CA THR A 64 7.51 1.55 14.46
C THR A 64 8.11 0.21 14.88
N ASN A 65 7.98 -0.83 14.05
CA ASN A 65 8.20 -2.22 14.47
C ASN A 65 9.44 -2.87 13.85
N LEU A 66 9.93 -2.42 12.70
CA LEU A 66 11.07 -3.04 12.01
C LEU A 66 12.34 -2.20 12.12
N TRP A 67 12.32 -0.94 11.70
CA TRP A 67 13.54 -0.12 11.62
C TRP A 67 14.22 0.10 12.97
N PRO A 68 13.49 0.43 14.07
CA PRO A 68 14.14 0.69 15.35
C PRO A 68 14.86 -0.54 15.94
N PRO A 69 14.25 -1.75 16.05
CA PRO A 69 14.96 -2.94 16.53
C PRO A 69 16.10 -3.37 15.61
N ALA A 70 15.92 -3.31 14.28
CA ALA A 70 16.97 -3.64 13.32
C ALA A 70 18.20 -2.74 13.50
N GLY A 71 18.00 -1.42 13.59
CA GLY A 71 19.08 -0.46 13.80
C GLY A 71 19.79 -0.58 15.15
N ARG A 72 19.08 -1.04 16.21
CA ARG A 72 19.72 -1.34 17.51
C ARG A 72 20.65 -2.55 17.45
N ARG A 73 20.30 -3.57 16.65
CA ARG A 73 21.07 -4.82 16.53
C ARG A 73 22.12 -4.77 15.42
N SER A 74 21.94 -3.89 14.43
CA SER A 74 22.92 -3.58 13.40
C SER A 74 23.17 -2.07 13.34
N PRO A 75 24.03 -1.51 14.24
CA PRO A 75 24.29 -0.07 14.28
C PRO A 75 24.87 0.49 12.97
N SER A 76 25.59 -0.33 12.19
CA SER A 76 26.09 0.06 10.86
C SER A 76 24.99 0.24 9.82
N ALA A 77 23.85 -0.41 9.99
CA ALA A 77 22.68 -0.27 9.13
C ALA A 77 21.78 0.91 9.51
N LYS A 78 21.94 1.48 10.71
CA LYS A 78 21.07 2.56 11.19
C LYS A 78 20.93 3.76 10.24
N PRO A 79 22.01 4.29 9.61
CA PRO A 79 21.87 5.40 8.68
C PRO A 79 20.94 5.10 7.50
N LEU A 80 21.05 3.90 6.92
CA LEU A 80 20.18 3.45 5.84
C LEU A 80 18.71 3.38 6.30
N LEU A 81 18.45 2.80 7.48
CA LEU A 81 17.09 2.67 8.01
C LEU A 81 16.45 4.05 8.32
N ASP A 82 17.26 5.00 8.80
CA ASP A 82 16.80 6.38 9.03
C ASP A 82 16.50 7.10 7.69
N GLU A 83 17.28 6.82 6.64
CA GLU A 83 17.00 7.33 5.28
C GLU A 83 15.69 6.78 4.72
N LEU A 84 15.41 5.47 4.88
CA LEU A 84 14.15 4.86 4.44
C LEU A 84 12.93 5.49 5.14
N THR A 85 13.04 5.76 6.45
CA THR A 85 12.01 6.49 7.20
C THR A 85 11.76 7.89 6.61
N ASN A 86 12.81 8.60 6.21
CA ASN A 86 12.67 9.91 5.58
C ASN A 86 12.02 9.82 4.18
N ASP A 87 12.30 8.74 3.45
CA ASP A 87 11.69 8.47 2.16
C ASP A 87 10.19 8.16 2.29
N HIS A 88 9.75 7.50 3.37
CA HIS A 88 8.32 7.39 3.70
C HIS A 88 7.63 8.75 3.80
N HIS A 89 8.26 9.75 4.42
CA HIS A 89 7.69 11.11 4.50
C HIS A 89 7.49 11.73 3.11
N ARG A 90 8.47 11.54 2.20
CA ARG A 90 8.36 12.02 0.81
C ARG A 90 7.21 11.34 0.09
N VAL A 91 7.08 10.02 0.26
CA VAL A 91 5.96 9.24 -0.31
C VAL A 91 4.62 9.71 0.24
N HIS A 92 4.50 9.91 1.56
CA HIS A 92 3.26 10.38 2.20
C HIS A 92 2.84 11.78 1.74
N HIS A 93 3.80 12.67 1.48
CA HIS A 93 3.53 13.97 0.89
C HIS A 93 2.95 13.83 -0.52
N ALA A 94 3.58 13.01 -1.38
CA ALA A 94 3.08 12.75 -2.74
C ALA A 94 1.70 12.07 -2.73
N ALA A 95 1.48 11.10 -1.85
CA ALA A 95 0.22 10.39 -1.67
C ALA A 95 -0.93 11.35 -1.32
N SER A 96 -0.69 12.33 -0.45
CA SER A 96 -1.69 13.35 -0.09
C SER A 96 -2.15 14.19 -1.29
N VAL A 97 -1.26 14.44 -2.27
CA VAL A 97 -1.62 15.12 -3.52
C VAL A 97 -2.52 14.23 -4.39
N VAL A 98 -2.25 12.92 -4.44
CA VAL A 98 -3.10 11.95 -5.15
C VAL A 98 -4.49 11.87 -4.52
N GLU A 99 -4.60 11.93 -3.19
CA GLU A 99 -5.89 11.92 -2.49
C GLU A 99 -6.78 13.13 -2.84
N LEU A 100 -6.18 14.31 -2.93
CA LEU A 100 -6.91 15.50 -3.37
C LEU A 100 -7.35 15.38 -4.82
N ALA A 101 -6.45 14.90 -5.70
CA ALA A 101 -6.75 14.70 -7.10
C ALA A 101 -7.86 13.66 -7.34
N VAL A 102 -7.88 12.58 -6.55
CA VAL A 102 -8.89 11.53 -6.70
C VAL A 102 -10.25 11.97 -6.17
N CYS A 103 -10.31 12.80 -5.13
CA CYS A 103 -11.55 13.47 -4.71
C CYS A 103 -12.13 14.33 -5.83
N ASP A 104 -11.32 15.21 -6.44
CA ASP A 104 -11.76 16.09 -7.52
C ASP A 104 -12.21 15.30 -8.76
N TYR A 105 -11.47 14.26 -9.13
CA TYR A 105 -11.86 13.39 -10.24
C TYR A 105 -13.17 12.65 -9.94
N ARG A 106 -13.31 12.08 -8.73
CA ARG A 106 -14.53 11.38 -8.30
C ARG A 106 -15.77 12.25 -8.49
N ASP A 107 -15.72 13.48 -8.02
CA ASP A 107 -16.88 14.38 -7.98
C ASP A 107 -17.16 15.04 -9.33
N SER A 108 -16.12 15.50 -10.05
CA SER A 108 -16.29 16.23 -11.31
C SER A 108 -16.43 15.33 -12.53
N GLY A 109 -15.70 14.20 -12.58
CA GLY A 109 -15.60 13.33 -13.75
C GLY A 109 -14.98 13.96 -15.00
N THR A 110 -14.39 15.15 -14.87
CA THR A 110 -13.87 15.90 -16.02
C THR A 110 -12.57 15.31 -16.57
N VAL A 111 -12.30 15.57 -17.85
CA VAL A 111 -11.01 15.19 -18.49
C VAL A 111 -9.85 15.86 -17.77
N THR A 112 -9.96 17.13 -17.41
CA THR A 112 -8.92 17.87 -16.69
C THR A 112 -8.60 17.23 -15.33
N ALA A 113 -9.62 16.88 -14.54
CA ALA A 113 -9.42 16.21 -13.26
C ALA A 113 -8.77 14.83 -13.42
N ARG A 114 -9.15 14.10 -14.47
CA ARG A 114 -8.52 12.81 -14.81
C ARG A 114 -7.03 12.97 -15.13
N GLU A 115 -6.66 13.92 -15.99
CA GLU A 115 -5.26 14.18 -16.34
C GLU A 115 -4.45 14.68 -15.13
N TYR A 116 -5.06 15.49 -14.26
CA TYR A 116 -4.43 15.90 -13.01
C TYR A 116 -4.15 14.73 -12.07
N LEU A 117 -5.12 13.81 -11.91
CA LEU A 117 -4.94 12.57 -11.14
C LEU A 117 -3.83 11.69 -11.71
N ARG A 118 -3.79 11.51 -13.04
CA ARG A 118 -2.71 10.77 -13.71
C ARG A 118 -1.34 11.37 -13.42
N GLY A 119 -1.19 12.68 -13.56
CA GLY A 119 0.08 13.36 -13.26
C GLY A 119 0.46 13.31 -11.77
N ALA A 120 -0.51 13.29 -10.85
CA ALA A 120 -0.24 13.10 -9.43
C ALA A 120 0.26 11.67 -9.13
N LEU A 121 -0.35 10.65 -9.75
CA LEU A 121 0.09 9.26 -9.65
C LEU A 121 1.49 9.06 -10.22
N GLU A 122 1.82 9.70 -11.35
CA GLU A 122 3.17 9.66 -11.91
C GLU A 122 4.21 10.19 -10.91
N ARG A 123 3.93 11.33 -10.28
CA ARG A 123 4.82 11.90 -9.25
C ARG A 123 4.93 11.03 -8.01
N LEU A 124 3.85 10.35 -7.60
CA LEU A 124 3.90 9.37 -6.52
C LEU A 124 4.81 8.19 -6.91
N CYS A 125 4.65 7.63 -8.11
CA CYS A 125 5.45 6.48 -8.55
C CYS A 125 6.94 6.80 -8.66
N VAL A 126 7.30 8.03 -9.03
CA VAL A 126 8.70 8.50 -9.07
C VAL A 126 9.40 8.39 -7.71
N VAL A 127 8.67 8.54 -6.60
CA VAL A 127 9.23 8.44 -5.25
C VAL A 127 8.98 7.09 -4.59
N LEU A 128 7.82 6.47 -4.85
CA LEU A 128 7.40 5.23 -4.23
C LEU A 128 8.16 4.02 -4.79
N LEU A 129 8.23 3.86 -6.12
CA LEU A 129 8.80 2.64 -6.69
C LEU A 129 10.27 2.43 -6.31
N PRO A 130 11.15 3.46 -6.41
CA PRO A 130 12.53 3.29 -5.94
C PRO A 130 12.62 3.02 -4.44
N GLN A 131 11.72 3.58 -3.63
CA GLN A 131 11.68 3.31 -2.19
C GLN A 131 11.37 1.84 -1.90
N LEU A 132 10.34 1.27 -2.55
CA LEU A 132 9.98 -0.15 -2.40
C LEU A 132 11.14 -1.06 -2.84
N ASP A 133 11.84 -0.71 -3.92
CA ASP A 133 13.00 -1.47 -4.39
C ASP A 133 14.14 -1.45 -3.34
N ARG A 134 14.39 -0.31 -2.69
CA ARG A 134 15.41 -0.21 -1.62
C ARG A 134 15.02 -0.99 -0.36
N GLU A 135 13.74 -0.98 0.01
CA GLU A 135 13.24 -1.79 1.13
C GLU A 135 13.46 -3.29 0.86
N GLU A 136 13.19 -3.74 -0.36
CA GLU A 136 13.37 -5.13 -0.77
C GLU A 136 14.85 -5.53 -0.88
N ASP A 137 15.68 -4.72 -1.53
CA ASP A 137 17.07 -5.08 -1.85
C ASP A 137 18.03 -4.80 -0.68
N GLU A 138 17.82 -3.71 0.06
CA GLU A 138 18.75 -3.26 1.10
C GLU A 138 18.23 -3.57 2.50
N ALA A 139 16.96 -3.31 2.79
CA ALA A 139 16.41 -3.45 4.15
C ALA A 139 16.02 -4.89 4.49
N ALA A 140 15.42 -5.63 3.57
CA ALA A 140 14.96 -7.00 3.82
C ALA A 140 16.09 -7.94 4.32
N PRO A 141 17.32 -7.93 3.78
CA PRO A 141 18.42 -8.72 4.33
C PRO A 141 18.80 -8.34 5.77
N ILE A 142 18.74 -7.04 6.11
CA ILE A 142 18.99 -6.56 7.47
C ILE A 142 17.89 -7.06 8.41
N VAL A 143 16.63 -6.95 7.98
CA VAL A 143 15.48 -7.46 8.73
C VAL A 143 15.62 -8.96 8.99
N ALA A 144 15.93 -9.75 7.96
CA ALA A 144 16.16 -11.19 8.09
C ALA A 144 17.27 -11.55 9.09
N ALA A 145 18.30 -10.71 9.22
CA ALA A 145 19.43 -10.93 10.12
C ALA A 145 19.23 -10.40 11.55
N THR A 146 18.27 -9.50 11.77
CA THR A 146 18.17 -8.74 13.04
C THR A 146 16.83 -8.82 13.75
N ILE A 147 15.76 -9.17 13.04
CA ILE A 147 14.40 -9.23 13.58
C ILE A 147 14.10 -10.65 14.01
N THR A 148 13.63 -10.80 15.25
CA THR A 148 13.21 -12.10 15.78
C THR A 148 11.86 -12.52 15.21
N SER A 149 11.52 -13.81 15.24
CA SER A 149 10.22 -14.27 14.78
C SER A 149 9.05 -13.67 15.55
N ALA A 150 9.24 -13.35 16.83
CA ALA A 150 8.21 -12.73 17.66
C ALA A 150 7.96 -11.25 17.28
N GLU A 151 9.02 -10.50 16.97
CA GLU A 151 8.91 -9.13 16.48
C GLU A 151 8.31 -9.10 15.06
N TRP A 152 8.68 -10.08 14.23
CA TRP A 152 8.09 -10.27 12.91
C TRP A 152 6.59 -10.59 12.98
N ASP A 153 6.19 -11.51 13.85
CA ASP A 153 4.76 -11.83 14.08
C ASP A 153 3.98 -10.61 14.59
N ALA A 154 4.60 -9.78 15.44
CA ALA A 154 4.01 -8.53 15.92
C ALA A 154 3.84 -7.50 14.80
N TRP A 155 4.84 -7.36 13.92
CA TRP A 155 4.73 -6.50 12.73
C TRP A 155 3.63 -7.00 11.79
N ILE A 156 3.56 -8.30 11.48
CA ILE A 156 2.49 -8.89 10.68
C ILE A 156 1.12 -8.59 11.29
N TYR A 157 0.98 -8.77 12.61
CA TYR A 157 -0.26 -8.47 13.31
C TYR A 157 -0.64 -7.00 13.18
N GLU A 158 0.29 -6.05 13.39
CA GLU A 158 -0.03 -4.62 13.27
C GLU A 158 -0.35 -4.21 11.82
N LEU A 159 0.34 -4.81 10.84
CA LEU A 159 0.09 -4.57 9.43
C LEU A 159 -1.28 -5.10 9.01
N LEU A 160 -1.59 -6.36 9.28
CA LEU A 160 -2.75 -7.05 8.71
C LEU A 160 -3.95 -7.16 9.68
N ARG A 161 -3.89 -6.50 10.85
CA ARG A 161 -5.06 -6.45 11.75
C ARG A 161 -6.16 -5.61 11.11
N THR A 162 -7.34 -6.21 11.05
CA THR A 162 -8.56 -5.56 10.55
C THR A 162 -9.61 -5.49 11.66
N THR A 163 -10.51 -4.52 11.59
CA THR A 163 -11.57 -4.32 12.59
C THR A 163 -12.86 -5.07 12.25
N SER A 164 -12.97 -5.62 11.03
CA SER A 164 -14.17 -6.32 10.57
C SER A 164 -13.85 -7.49 9.62
N LEU A 165 -14.76 -8.46 9.53
CA LEU A 165 -14.68 -9.58 8.58
C LEU A 165 -14.67 -9.14 7.12
N VAL A 166 -15.35 -8.03 6.82
CA VAL A 166 -15.43 -7.50 5.46
C VAL A 166 -14.08 -6.95 5.02
N GLU A 167 -13.47 -6.11 5.86
CA GLU A 167 -12.12 -5.58 5.66
C GLU A 167 -11.10 -6.71 5.58
N PHE A 168 -11.18 -7.70 6.48
CA PHE A 168 -10.36 -8.90 6.44
C PHE A 168 -10.45 -9.64 5.11
N THR A 169 -11.68 -9.92 4.65
CA THR A 169 -11.90 -10.68 3.42
C THR A 169 -11.41 -9.89 2.21
N TRP A 170 -11.59 -8.57 2.22
CA TRP A 170 -11.08 -7.67 1.21
C TRP A 170 -9.54 -7.70 1.15
N GLU A 171 -8.87 -7.40 2.26
CA GLU A 171 -7.42 -7.39 2.37
C GLU A 171 -6.78 -8.72 1.95
N ARG A 172 -7.37 -9.84 2.39
CA ARG A 172 -6.91 -11.17 2.00
C ARG A 172 -7.03 -11.40 0.49
N ARG A 173 -8.16 -11.05 -0.12
CA ARG A 173 -8.34 -11.20 -1.57
C ARG A 173 -7.39 -10.30 -2.34
N TRP A 174 -7.22 -9.06 -1.89
CA TRP A 174 -6.30 -8.09 -2.48
C TRP A 174 -4.84 -8.55 -2.43
N LEU A 175 -4.37 -9.02 -1.27
CA LEU A 175 -2.97 -9.42 -1.10
C LEU A 175 -2.64 -10.69 -1.89
N THR A 176 -3.61 -11.60 -2.04
CA THR A 176 -3.40 -12.90 -2.72
C THR A 176 -3.70 -12.89 -4.22
N ASP A 177 -4.17 -11.77 -4.77
CA ASP A 177 -4.50 -11.64 -6.18
C ASP A 177 -3.27 -11.72 -7.09
N GLY A 178 -3.26 -12.70 -7.99
CA GLY A 178 -2.16 -12.95 -8.93
C GLY A 178 -0.96 -13.71 -8.37
N LEU A 179 -0.94 -14.06 -7.07
CA LEU A 179 0.19 -14.80 -6.48
C LEU A 179 0.28 -16.24 -6.99
N ASP A 180 1.51 -16.74 -7.14
CA ASP A 180 1.81 -18.15 -7.34
C ASP A 180 1.55 -18.99 -6.08
N ALA A 181 1.78 -20.31 -6.16
CA ALA A 181 1.50 -21.21 -5.05
C ALA A 181 2.37 -20.95 -3.81
N GLU A 182 3.64 -20.59 -4.01
CA GLU A 182 4.59 -20.36 -2.93
C GLU A 182 4.27 -19.05 -2.20
N SER A 183 4.13 -17.96 -2.94
CA SER A 183 3.79 -16.64 -2.41
C SER A 183 2.42 -16.65 -1.71
N ARG A 184 1.46 -17.43 -2.25
CA ARG A 184 0.16 -17.63 -1.59
C ARG A 184 0.28 -18.38 -0.27
N SER A 185 1.21 -19.31 -0.13
CA SER A 185 1.48 -19.98 1.15
C SER A 185 2.00 -18.98 2.18
N ILE A 186 2.96 -18.15 1.80
CA ILE A 186 3.55 -17.11 2.67
C ILE A 186 2.47 -16.12 3.14
N ALA A 187 1.64 -15.61 2.21
CA ALA A 187 0.52 -14.75 2.56
C ALA A 187 -0.48 -15.46 3.49
N ALA A 188 -0.76 -16.74 3.28
CA ALA A 188 -1.65 -17.52 4.14
C ALA A 188 -1.07 -17.76 5.55
N ASP A 189 0.26 -17.92 5.69
CA ASP A 189 0.96 -17.94 6.97
C ASP A 189 0.78 -16.61 7.72
N ALA A 190 0.95 -15.48 7.02
CA ALA A 190 0.76 -14.14 7.59
C ALA A 190 -0.66 -13.94 8.13
N PHE A 191 -1.69 -14.27 7.35
CA PHE A 191 -3.08 -14.16 7.83
C PHE A 191 -3.41 -15.10 8.99
N ARG A 192 -2.74 -16.25 9.10
CA ARG A 192 -2.92 -17.16 10.25
C ARG A 192 -2.46 -16.53 11.57
N ILE A 193 -1.42 -15.69 11.55
CA ILE A 193 -0.95 -14.94 12.73
C ILE A 193 -2.03 -13.98 13.25
N CYS A 194 -2.76 -13.34 12.35
CA CYS A 194 -3.84 -12.41 12.70
C CYS A 194 -5.14 -13.11 13.19
N HIS A 195 -5.29 -14.41 12.94
CA HIS A 195 -6.58 -15.12 13.06
C HIS A 195 -6.92 -15.70 14.43
N ARG A 196 -6.24 -15.33 15.52
CA ARG A 196 -6.58 -15.86 16.85
C ARG A 196 -7.91 -15.33 17.45
N VAL A 197 -8.59 -14.35 16.84
CA VAL A 197 -9.87 -13.83 17.36
C VAL A 197 -10.83 -13.30 16.27
N ILE A 198 -11.44 -14.14 15.42
CA ILE A 198 -12.73 -13.80 14.75
C ILE A 198 -13.59 -15.07 14.55
N PRO A 199 -14.85 -15.15 15.05
CA PRO A 199 -15.69 -16.33 14.87
C PRO A 199 -16.12 -16.50 13.41
N ALA A 200 -16.19 -17.76 12.96
CA ALA A 200 -16.70 -18.14 11.65
C ALA A 200 -18.17 -17.77 11.49
N GLN A 201 -18.48 -16.80 10.64
CA GLN A 201 -19.81 -16.63 10.05
C GLN A 201 -19.71 -16.83 8.54
N ARG A 202 -20.60 -17.68 8.01
CA ARG A 202 -20.66 -18.03 6.58
C ARG A 202 -21.03 -16.80 5.76
N LEU A 203 -20.13 -16.36 4.90
CA LEU A 203 -20.45 -15.50 3.77
C LEU A 203 -20.62 -16.36 2.52
N ASP A 204 -21.57 -15.99 1.68
CA ASP A 204 -21.79 -16.56 0.35
C ASP A 204 -20.53 -16.34 -0.52
N PRO A 205 -19.90 -17.41 -1.05
CA PRO A 205 -18.67 -17.29 -1.85
C PRO A 205 -18.83 -16.43 -3.11
N ASP A 206 -20.05 -16.28 -3.62
CA ASP A 206 -20.32 -15.65 -4.92
C ASP A 206 -20.62 -14.14 -4.83
N SER A 207 -20.74 -13.58 -3.62
CA SER A 207 -20.92 -12.14 -3.43
C SER A 207 -19.59 -11.47 -3.06
N PRO A 208 -19.08 -10.49 -3.84
CA PRO A 208 -17.89 -9.75 -3.45
C PRO A 208 -18.20 -8.93 -2.18
N PRO A 209 -17.36 -9.01 -1.13
CA PRO A 209 -17.50 -8.14 0.03
C PRO A 209 -17.45 -6.68 -0.44
N PRO A 210 -18.29 -5.78 0.12
CA PRO A 210 -18.22 -4.38 -0.25
C PRO A 210 -16.84 -3.82 0.06
N HIS A 211 -16.34 -2.96 -0.84
CA HIS A 211 -15.04 -2.31 -0.70
C HIS A 211 -14.94 -1.58 0.67
N PRO A 212 -13.83 -1.68 1.43
CA PRO A 212 -13.71 -1.04 2.74
C PRO A 212 -13.90 0.49 2.67
N GLY A 213 -13.43 1.12 1.59
CA GLY A 213 -13.69 2.54 1.30
C GLY A 213 -15.18 2.91 1.09
N ALA A 214 -16.08 1.93 0.90
CA ALA A 214 -17.52 2.13 0.90
C ALA A 214 -18.15 1.96 2.30
N LEU A 215 -17.44 1.36 3.25
CA LEU A 215 -17.88 1.16 4.64
C LEU A 215 -17.54 2.33 5.55
N GLU A 216 -16.40 2.99 5.31
CA GLU A 216 -16.14 4.29 5.93
C GLU A 216 -17.04 5.33 5.27
N ARG A 217 -17.92 5.95 6.06
CA ARG A 217 -18.42 7.29 5.72
C ARG A 217 -17.21 8.23 5.77
N SER A 218 -16.44 8.24 4.70
CA SER A 218 -15.35 9.20 4.50
C SER A 218 -15.89 10.60 4.83
N PRO A 219 -15.09 11.49 5.44
CA PRO A 219 -15.45 12.90 5.44
C PRO A 219 -15.73 13.26 3.98
N ARG A 220 -16.96 13.74 3.71
CA ARG A 220 -17.35 14.19 2.37
C ARG A 220 -16.19 15.05 1.83
N CYS A 221 -15.88 15.00 0.53
CA CYS A 221 -14.89 15.88 -0.12
C CYS A 221 -15.37 17.35 -0.08
N ASN A 222 -15.70 17.88 1.09
CA ASN A 222 -16.18 19.22 1.37
C ASN A 222 -15.08 19.95 2.14
N SER A 223 -14.17 20.57 1.40
CA SER A 223 -13.52 21.79 1.84
C SER A 223 -13.06 22.56 0.60
N THR A 224 -13.93 23.47 0.17
CA THR A 224 -13.61 24.59 -0.71
C THR A 224 -12.36 25.31 -0.21
N THR A 225 -11.24 25.12 -0.90
CA THR A 225 -10.15 26.10 -0.88
C THR A 225 -9.82 26.43 -2.32
N SER A 226 -10.34 27.56 -2.78
CA SER A 226 -10.03 28.15 -4.08
C SER A 226 -8.55 28.48 -4.15
N VAL A 227 -7.77 27.67 -4.86
CA VAL A 227 -6.41 28.04 -5.28
C VAL A 227 -6.46 28.47 -6.74
N ARG A 228 -6.23 29.76 -6.98
CA ARG A 228 -6.09 30.35 -8.32
C ARG A 228 -4.90 29.73 -9.05
N SER A 229 -5.15 29.25 -10.26
CA SER A 229 -4.16 28.74 -11.21
C SER A 229 -3.18 29.83 -11.66
N ARG A 230 -1.87 29.54 -11.61
CA ARG A 230 -0.88 30.14 -12.51
C ARG A 230 -0.30 29.05 -13.40
N THR A 231 -0.44 29.27 -14.70
CA THR A 231 0.07 28.43 -15.79
C THR A 231 1.59 28.48 -15.85
N ALA A 232 2.22 27.32 -15.98
CA ALA A 232 3.54 27.19 -16.62
C ALA A 232 3.56 25.88 -17.41
N ARG A 233 3.92 26.02 -18.68
CA ARG A 233 3.89 25.00 -19.72
C ARG A 233 5.33 24.55 -19.95
N THR A 234 5.64 23.28 -19.67
CA THR A 234 6.72 22.58 -20.37
C THR A 234 6.44 21.09 -20.32
N ARG A 235 6.30 20.50 -21.51
CA ARG A 235 6.27 19.06 -21.75
C ARG A 235 7.71 18.58 -21.73
N ASP A 236 7.97 17.46 -21.08
CA ASP A 236 8.96 16.50 -21.59
C ASP A 236 8.55 15.07 -21.23
N ARG A 237 8.78 14.21 -22.23
CA ARG A 237 8.39 12.81 -22.28
C ARG A 237 9.33 11.96 -21.42
N VAL A 238 8.76 11.19 -20.49
CA VAL A 238 9.33 9.90 -20.09
C VAL A 238 8.18 8.89 -20.05
N ILE A 239 7.89 8.29 -21.21
CA ILE A 239 7.08 7.08 -21.30
C ILE A 239 7.93 6.07 -22.06
N ALA A 240 8.57 5.18 -21.31
CA ALA A 240 8.91 3.81 -21.68
C ALA A 240 9.87 3.24 -20.62
N ARG A 241 9.34 2.79 -19.47
CA ARG A 241 9.92 1.69 -18.65
C ARG A 241 9.19 1.29 -17.36
N VAL A 242 8.03 1.86 -17.03
CA VAL A 242 7.43 1.64 -15.68
C VAL A 242 6.58 0.37 -15.56
N PHE A 243 6.13 -0.26 -16.65
CA PHE A 243 5.28 -1.45 -16.55
C PHE A 243 5.64 -2.49 -17.61
N HIS A 244 6.68 -3.29 -17.37
CA HIS A 244 6.86 -4.62 -17.96
C HIS A 244 7.28 -5.55 -16.81
N PHE A 245 6.29 -6.16 -16.18
CA PHE A 245 6.42 -7.36 -15.35
C PHE A 245 5.39 -8.36 -15.88
#